data_AF-A0AAD4NCM7-F1
#
_entry.id   AF-A0AAD4NCM7-F1
#
_cell.length_a   1.000
_cell.length_b   1.000
_cell.length_c   1.000
_cell.angle_alpha   90.00
_cell.angle_beta   90.00
_cell.angle_gamma   90.00
#
_symmetry.space_group_name_H-M   'P 1'
#
loop_
_entity.id
_entity.type
_entity.pdbx_description
1 polymer ?
#
loop_
_entity_poly.entity_id
_entity_poly.type
_entity_poly.pdbx_seq_one_letter_code
_entity_poly.pdbx_strand_id
1 'polypeptide(L)'
;MPFCSYTNFVISTAFVGLALLFAYYRKDFDPQIYSLPPPPKLDGALAPNKHLRNAQLLLKGQILGPESLLVENDAIYTGTWDGKILKIVDGVITKTIRLTNETVCGTFDTEPVCGRPLGIRRLNSELLIVADAYFGIYTIDFEKETWRQVFSSKTKVNGEKLSFINDLDVLDERTVFFSDSSSRWDRRRFLQAFLEQKADGRVFQLDVTTGVAKPLLGSLHFANGLQLHSDKQSLLISECAMARIVRFYFAGPKKGKRETFIENLPGFPDNIRVSRTGTFYVGVAGVRHADDFPLLDKLGNLPWLRKLIVGAIPERYLTTLFTIIKKKYGMVVEFDAQGKIVSSPQDPDGKSSRSCLLSGQPKVNGFGSLQQPTTGIVSLPTPDTHAHGTAAD
;
A
#
# COMPACT_ATOMS: atom_id res chain seq x y z
N MET A 1 48.83 -5.72 25.94
CA MET A 1 47.68 -5.76 25.01
C MET A 1 46.90 -4.42 24.97
N PRO A 2 47.46 -3.28 24.51
CA PRO A 2 46.69 -2.02 24.41
C PRO A 2 46.24 -1.66 22.98
N PHE A 3 46.81 -2.30 21.94
CA PHE A 3 46.56 -1.93 20.53
C PHE A 3 45.11 -2.15 20.08
N CYS A 4 44.40 -3.14 20.64
CA CYS A 4 43.03 -3.45 20.22
C CYS A 4 42.01 -2.36 20.64
N SER A 5 42.25 -1.66 21.75
CA SER A 5 41.33 -0.62 22.26
C SER A 5 41.42 0.69 21.46
N TYR A 6 42.62 1.04 21.00
CA TYR A 6 42.85 2.29 20.26
C TYR A 6 42.30 2.19 18.83
N THR A 7 42.50 1.06 18.16
CA THR A 7 41.96 0.82 16.82
C THR A 7 40.43 0.81 16.82
N ASN A 8 39.80 0.18 17.82
CA ASN A 8 38.34 0.19 17.96
C ASN A 8 37.78 1.60 18.23
N PHE A 9 38.50 2.44 19.00
CA PHE A 9 38.12 3.83 19.25
C PHE A 9 38.23 4.70 17.98
N VAL A 10 39.31 4.56 17.21
CA VAL A 10 39.50 5.28 15.94
C VAL A 10 38.49 4.86 14.89
N ILE A 11 38.17 3.56 14.79
CA ILE A 11 37.12 3.05 13.89
C ILE A 11 35.74 3.60 14.30
N SER A 12 35.42 3.60 15.59
CA SER A 12 34.13 4.08 16.10
C SER A 12 33.96 5.58 15.85
N THR A 13 35.00 6.38 16.09
CA THR A 13 34.98 7.84 15.85
C THR A 13 34.90 8.18 14.37
N ALA A 14 35.62 7.45 13.50
CA ALA A 14 35.51 7.60 12.05
C ALA A 14 34.09 7.24 11.54
N PHE A 15 33.48 6.18 12.09
CA PHE A 15 32.12 5.78 11.73
C PHE A 15 31.08 6.83 12.16
N VAL A 16 31.22 7.39 13.36
CA VAL A 16 30.37 8.49 13.84
C VAL A 16 30.58 9.75 12.98
N GLY A 17 31.83 10.12 12.68
CA GLY A 17 32.13 11.25 11.81
C GLY A 17 31.53 11.10 10.41
N LEU A 18 31.61 9.90 9.83
CA LEU A 18 31.04 9.58 8.53
C LEU A 18 29.50 9.57 8.55
N ALA A 19 28.89 9.02 9.61
CA ALA A 19 27.44 9.05 9.80
C ALA A 19 26.91 10.48 9.96
N LEU A 20 27.64 11.34 10.69
CA LEU A 20 27.32 12.77 10.82
C LEU A 20 27.49 13.52 9.50
N LEU A 21 28.53 13.20 8.72
CA LEU A 21 28.72 13.74 7.37
C LEU A 21 27.56 13.34 6.44
N PHE A 22 27.14 12.07 6.45
CA PHE A 22 26.01 11.60 5.66
C PHE A 22 24.66 12.19 6.11
N ALA A 23 24.45 12.35 7.43
CA ALA A 23 23.29 13.06 7.97
C ALA A 23 23.29 14.56 7.58
N TYR A 24 24.48 15.17 7.46
CA TYR A 24 24.64 16.53 6.93
C TYR A 24 24.38 16.62 5.43
N TYR A 25 24.75 15.59 4.64
CA TYR A 25 24.47 15.56 3.20
C TYR A 25 23.00 15.33 2.87
N ARG A 26 22.22 14.66 3.72
CA ARG A 26 20.76 14.50 3.55
C ARG A 26 19.96 15.64 4.19
N LYS A 27 20.30 16.88 3.82
CA LYS A 27 19.56 18.09 4.26
C LYS A 27 18.07 18.04 3.90
N ASP A 28 17.71 17.33 2.84
CA ASP A 28 16.35 17.29 2.32
C ASP A 28 15.40 16.39 3.12
N PHE A 29 15.88 15.61 4.10
CA PHE A 29 15.01 14.83 4.99
C PHE A 29 14.71 15.63 6.27
N ASP A 30 13.44 16.01 6.46
CA ASP A 30 12.96 16.85 7.56
C ASP A 30 11.87 16.14 8.36
N PRO A 31 12.24 15.21 9.26
CA PRO A 31 11.28 14.37 9.97
C PRO A 31 10.46 15.18 10.97
N GLN A 32 9.14 15.16 10.80
CA GLN A 32 8.18 15.78 11.70
C GLN A 32 7.94 14.91 12.93
N ILE A 33 7.77 15.53 14.11
CA ILE A 33 7.38 14.83 15.33
C ILE A 33 5.97 14.27 15.15
N TYR A 34 5.77 13.02 15.58
CA TYR A 34 4.45 12.40 15.63
C TYR A 34 4.35 11.48 16.83
N SER A 35 3.12 11.23 17.26
CA SER A 35 2.80 10.28 18.31
C SER A 35 1.61 9.44 17.88
N LEU A 36 1.74 8.13 18.01
CA LEU A 36 0.64 7.20 17.85
C LEU A 36 0.15 6.78 19.24
N PRO A 37 -1.17 6.55 19.43
CA PRO A 37 -1.65 5.90 20.63
C PRO A 37 -0.97 4.54 20.81
N PRO A 38 -0.85 4.00 22.04
CA PRO A 38 -0.28 2.68 22.26
C PRO A 38 -0.94 1.63 21.35
N PRO A 39 -0.19 0.68 20.79
CA PRO A 39 -0.77 -0.35 19.92
C PRO A 39 -1.94 -1.05 20.60
N PRO A 40 -3.05 -1.32 19.87
CA PRO A 40 -4.17 -2.03 20.46
C PRO A 40 -3.75 -3.46 20.85
N LYS A 41 -4.38 -3.99 21.90
CA LYS A 41 -4.24 -5.41 22.22
C LYS A 41 -4.89 -6.23 21.11
N LEU A 42 -4.26 -7.35 20.76
CA LEU A 42 -4.80 -8.29 19.78
C LEU A 42 -5.78 -9.24 20.49
N ASP A 43 -6.97 -8.74 20.80
CA ASP A 43 -8.06 -9.48 21.45
C ASP A 43 -9.37 -9.38 20.64
N GLY A 44 -10.40 -10.15 21.04
CA GLY A 44 -11.69 -10.16 20.35
C GLY A 44 -11.56 -10.41 18.84
N ALA A 45 -12.06 -9.48 18.03
CA ALA A 45 -11.97 -9.54 16.56
C ALA A 45 -10.53 -9.44 16.02
N LEU A 46 -9.57 -9.00 16.84
CA LEU A 46 -8.14 -8.93 16.54
C LEU A 46 -7.33 -10.11 17.08
N ALA A 47 -7.97 -11.07 17.77
CA ALA A 47 -7.28 -12.19 18.40
C ALA A 47 -6.42 -12.98 17.39
N PRO A 48 -5.16 -13.33 17.73
CA PRO A 48 -4.26 -14.06 16.85
C PRO A 48 -4.86 -15.37 16.33
N ASN A 49 -4.82 -15.54 15.01
CA ASN A 49 -5.31 -16.74 14.32
C ASN A 49 -4.41 -17.10 13.13
N LYS A 50 -4.74 -18.17 12.40
CA LYS A 50 -3.94 -18.69 11.26
C LYS A 50 -4.74 -18.75 9.96
N HIS A 51 -5.83 -18.00 9.83
CA HIS A 51 -6.75 -18.12 8.71
C HIS A 51 -6.08 -17.87 7.34
N LEU A 52 -5.09 -16.96 7.28
CA LEU A 52 -4.36 -16.69 6.04
C LEU A 52 -3.42 -17.84 5.61
N ARG A 53 -3.18 -18.85 6.44
CA ARG A 53 -2.39 -20.04 6.05
C ARG A 53 -3.15 -21.00 5.17
N ASN A 54 -4.47 -20.97 5.24
CA ASN A 54 -5.33 -21.83 4.43
C ASN A 54 -5.46 -21.32 2.99
N ALA A 55 -4.85 -20.16 2.69
CA ALA A 55 -4.91 -19.58 1.38
C ALA A 55 -3.95 -20.26 0.39
N GLN A 56 -4.40 -20.42 -0.85
CA GLN A 56 -3.62 -20.95 -1.96
C GLN A 56 -2.68 -19.88 -2.52
N LEU A 57 -1.42 -20.23 -2.76
CA LEU A 57 -0.45 -19.34 -3.40
C LEU A 57 -0.38 -19.63 -4.90
N LEU A 58 -0.93 -18.72 -5.71
CA LEU A 58 -0.89 -18.77 -7.17
C LEU A 58 0.41 -18.14 -7.69
N LEU A 59 0.90 -18.65 -8.83
CA LEU A 59 2.07 -18.12 -9.55
C LEU A 59 3.35 -18.00 -8.70
N LYS A 60 3.53 -18.89 -7.72
CA LYS A 60 4.69 -18.90 -6.82
C LYS A 60 6.02 -18.90 -7.60
N GLY A 61 6.82 -17.85 -7.41
CA GLY A 61 8.13 -17.67 -8.04
C GLY A 61 8.06 -17.15 -9.48
N GLN A 62 6.88 -16.94 -10.04
CA GLN A 62 6.69 -16.50 -11.43
C GLN A 62 6.44 -15.00 -11.55
N ILE A 63 5.82 -14.40 -10.53
CA ILE A 63 5.57 -12.95 -10.46
C ILE A 63 6.21 -12.37 -9.21
N LEU A 64 6.59 -11.09 -9.27
CA LEU A 64 7.22 -10.38 -8.17
C LEU A 64 6.43 -9.13 -7.83
N GLY A 65 6.04 -9.03 -6.56
CA GLY A 65 5.40 -7.84 -5.99
C GLY A 65 4.08 -7.45 -6.65
N PRO A 66 3.11 -8.38 -6.85
CA PRO A 66 1.75 -7.96 -7.09
C PRO A 66 1.28 -7.05 -5.95
N GLU A 67 0.60 -5.96 -6.30
CA GLU A 67 0.27 -4.91 -5.33
C GLU A 67 -1.24 -4.77 -5.18
N SER A 68 -1.93 -4.32 -6.22
CA SER A 68 -3.39 -4.27 -6.27
C SER A 68 -3.93 -5.34 -7.20
N LEU A 69 -5.03 -5.95 -6.79
CA LEU A 69 -5.71 -6.96 -7.58
C LEU A 69 -7.15 -6.55 -7.84
N LEU A 70 -7.59 -6.79 -9.07
CA LEU A 70 -8.99 -6.79 -9.46
C LEU A 70 -9.36 -8.23 -9.80
N VAL A 71 -10.38 -8.76 -9.12
CA VAL A 71 -10.86 -10.14 -9.32
C VAL A 71 -12.27 -10.08 -9.89
N GLU A 72 -12.43 -10.59 -11.10
CA GLU A 72 -13.69 -10.59 -11.84
C GLU A 72 -13.87 -11.94 -12.52
N ASN A 73 -14.95 -12.64 -12.16
CA ASN A 73 -15.18 -14.02 -12.58
C ASN A 73 -13.96 -14.89 -12.23
N ASP A 74 -13.36 -15.54 -13.23
CA ASP A 74 -12.18 -16.38 -13.07
C ASP A 74 -10.87 -15.65 -13.43
N ALA A 75 -10.94 -14.33 -13.69
CA ALA A 75 -9.80 -13.51 -14.04
C ALA A 75 -9.30 -12.67 -12.84
N ILE A 76 -7.97 -12.57 -12.72
CA ILE A 76 -7.28 -11.69 -11.79
C ILE A 76 -6.40 -10.74 -12.61
N TYR A 77 -6.55 -9.44 -12.35
CA TYR A 77 -5.69 -8.42 -12.93
C TYR A 77 -4.78 -7.83 -11.86
N THR A 78 -3.48 -7.69 -12.15
CA THR A 78 -2.50 -7.17 -11.19
C THR A 78 -1.36 -6.42 -11.88
N GLY A 79 -0.79 -5.44 -11.18
CA GLY A 79 0.53 -4.89 -11.48
C GLY A 79 1.64 -5.79 -10.95
N THR A 80 2.88 -5.64 -11.43
CA THR A 80 4.08 -6.30 -10.87
C THR A 80 5.21 -5.31 -10.63
N TRP A 81 6.23 -5.73 -9.88
CA TRP A 81 7.37 -4.91 -9.51
C TRP A 81 8.23 -4.52 -10.71
N ASP A 82 8.31 -5.40 -11.71
CA ASP A 82 8.98 -5.12 -12.97
C ASP A 82 8.13 -4.28 -13.93
N GLY A 83 7.01 -3.69 -13.52
CA GLY A 83 6.23 -2.74 -14.31
C GLY A 83 5.22 -3.35 -15.29
N LYS A 84 4.93 -4.66 -15.19
CA LYS A 84 3.92 -5.31 -16.02
C LYS A 84 2.53 -5.18 -15.39
N ILE A 85 1.52 -5.28 -16.25
CA ILE A 85 0.12 -5.39 -15.87
C ILE A 85 -0.38 -6.69 -16.49
N LEU A 86 -0.83 -7.60 -15.64
CA LEU A 86 -1.12 -8.99 -16.01
C LEU A 86 -2.63 -9.22 -15.97
N LYS A 87 -3.12 -10.06 -16.89
CA LYS A 87 -4.39 -10.78 -16.77
C LYS A 87 -4.05 -12.25 -16.52
N ILE A 88 -4.59 -12.79 -15.44
CA ILE A 88 -4.37 -14.15 -14.99
C ILE A 88 -5.72 -14.85 -15.00
N VAL A 89 -5.82 -16.03 -15.60
CA VAL A 89 -7.03 -16.86 -15.62
C VAL A 89 -6.61 -18.26 -15.19
N ASP A 90 -7.34 -18.83 -14.22
CA ASP A 90 -7.06 -20.18 -13.69
C ASP A 90 -5.60 -20.38 -13.23
N GLY A 91 -5.00 -19.33 -12.66
CA GLY A 91 -3.63 -19.36 -12.18
C GLY A 91 -2.56 -19.31 -13.29
N VAL A 92 -2.94 -19.01 -14.53
CA VAL A 92 -2.04 -18.85 -15.68
C VAL A 92 -2.07 -17.40 -16.17
N ILE A 93 -0.90 -16.83 -16.45
CA ILE A 93 -0.80 -15.49 -17.06
C ILE A 93 -1.22 -15.59 -18.53
N THR A 94 -2.39 -15.05 -18.87
CA THR A 94 -2.94 -15.12 -20.24
C THR A 94 -2.57 -13.91 -21.08
N LYS A 95 -2.44 -12.72 -20.48
CA LYS A 95 -2.06 -11.48 -21.17
C LYS A 95 -1.14 -10.64 -20.30
N THR A 96 -0.24 -9.89 -20.94
CA THR A 96 0.72 -8.99 -20.30
C THR A 96 0.78 -7.68 -21.07
N ILE A 97 0.62 -6.57 -20.37
CA ILE A 97 0.78 -5.21 -20.91
C ILE A 97 1.91 -4.51 -20.17
N ARG A 98 2.69 -3.71 -20.91
CA ARG A 98 3.71 -2.81 -20.37
C ARG A 98 3.46 -1.41 -20.93
N LEU A 99 3.57 -0.40 -20.06
CA LEU A 99 3.34 1.02 -20.42
C LEU A 99 4.56 1.68 -21.09
N THR A 100 5.67 0.93 -21.23
CA THR A 100 6.95 1.39 -21.78
C THR A 100 7.58 0.31 -22.65
N ASN A 101 8.59 0.71 -23.43
CA ASN A 101 9.40 -0.21 -24.24
C ASN A 101 10.64 -0.73 -23.49
N GLU A 102 10.74 -0.46 -22.18
CA GLU A 102 11.88 -0.90 -21.38
C GLU A 102 11.91 -2.42 -21.22
N THR A 103 13.07 -3.02 -21.44
CA THR A 103 13.28 -4.47 -21.41
C THR A 103 13.98 -4.94 -20.13
N VAL A 104 14.76 -4.07 -19.49
CA VAL A 104 15.52 -4.38 -18.26
C VAL A 104 14.81 -3.76 -17.06
N CYS A 105 13.97 -4.55 -16.39
CA CYS A 105 13.10 -4.10 -15.30
C CYS A 105 13.21 -4.98 -14.04
N GLY A 106 12.68 -4.49 -12.92
CA GLY A 106 12.65 -5.24 -11.65
C GLY A 106 13.85 -4.99 -10.75
N THR A 107 14.38 -3.77 -10.75
CA THR A 107 15.42 -3.35 -9.79
C THR A 107 15.05 -2.01 -9.17
N PHE A 108 15.74 -1.65 -8.08
CA PHE A 108 15.62 -0.31 -7.50
C PHE A 108 15.90 0.77 -8.56
N ASP A 109 16.96 0.67 -9.35
CA ASP A 109 17.31 1.76 -10.27
C ASP A 109 16.39 1.83 -11.49
N THR A 110 15.84 0.69 -11.93
CA THR A 110 14.98 0.61 -13.13
C THR A 110 13.49 0.84 -12.87
N GLU A 111 13.01 0.76 -11.63
CA GLU A 111 11.58 0.95 -11.30
C GLU A 111 10.97 2.25 -11.89
N PRO A 112 11.62 3.44 -11.82
CA PRO A 112 11.02 4.67 -12.35
C PRO A 112 10.92 4.74 -13.87
N VAL A 113 11.75 3.97 -14.60
CA VAL A 113 11.73 3.93 -16.07
C VAL A 113 10.88 2.78 -16.59
N CYS A 114 10.68 1.74 -15.78
CA CYS A 114 9.80 0.61 -16.09
C CYS A 114 8.34 0.84 -15.67
N GLY A 115 8.10 1.71 -14.70
CA GLY A 115 6.81 1.91 -14.05
C GLY A 115 6.59 0.94 -12.90
N ARG A 116 5.57 1.25 -12.10
CA ARG A 116 5.09 0.44 -10.99
C ARG A 116 3.57 0.62 -10.86
N PRO A 117 2.77 -0.27 -11.47
CA PRO A 117 1.32 -0.25 -11.34
C PRO A 117 0.90 -0.65 -9.92
N LEU A 118 0.23 0.25 -9.21
CA LEU A 118 -0.16 0.12 -7.80
C LEU A 118 -1.68 0.13 -7.59
N GLY A 119 -2.46 0.83 -8.42
CA GLY A 119 -3.92 0.81 -8.32
C GLY A 119 -4.54 0.24 -9.59
N ILE A 120 -5.53 -0.66 -9.48
CA ILE A 120 -6.26 -1.22 -10.62
C ILE A 120 -7.74 -1.29 -10.26
N ARG A 121 -8.61 -0.80 -11.15
CA ARG A 121 -10.06 -0.91 -11.08
C ARG A 121 -10.68 -1.10 -12.46
N ARG A 122 -11.88 -1.66 -12.46
CA ARG A 122 -12.77 -1.67 -13.62
C ARG A 122 -13.33 -0.27 -13.84
N LEU A 123 -13.13 0.31 -15.02
CA LEU A 123 -13.70 1.61 -15.37
C LEU A 123 -15.09 1.42 -16.01
N ASN A 124 -15.20 0.51 -16.97
CA ASN A 124 -16.44 0.16 -17.66
C ASN A 124 -16.35 -1.27 -18.24
N SER A 125 -17.34 -1.69 -19.03
CA SER A 125 -17.40 -3.07 -19.56
C SER A 125 -16.15 -3.55 -20.30
N GLU A 126 -15.37 -2.63 -20.88
CA GLU A 126 -14.16 -2.95 -21.68
C GLU A 126 -12.87 -2.59 -20.94
N LEU A 127 -12.84 -1.42 -20.30
CA LEU A 127 -11.61 -0.79 -19.84
C LEU A 127 -11.36 -1.01 -18.35
N LEU A 128 -10.09 -1.26 -18.04
CA LEU A 128 -9.55 -1.05 -16.71
C LEU A 128 -8.94 0.35 -16.62
N ILE A 129 -8.88 0.88 -15.41
CA ILE A 129 -8.11 2.08 -15.06
C ILE A 129 -7.04 1.73 -14.04
N VAL A 130 -5.82 2.18 -14.31
CA VAL A 130 -4.61 1.81 -13.59
C VAL A 130 -3.85 3.05 -13.13
N ALA A 131 -3.48 3.06 -11.85
CA ALA A 131 -2.54 4.01 -11.26
C ALA A 131 -1.13 3.42 -11.31
N ASP A 132 -0.26 4.05 -12.07
CA ASP A 132 1.18 3.81 -12.04
C ASP A 132 1.88 4.87 -11.18
N ALA A 133 2.75 4.43 -10.29
CA ALA A 133 3.42 5.30 -9.32
C ALA A 133 4.28 6.39 -9.95
N TYR A 134 4.79 6.13 -11.17
CA TYR A 134 5.74 6.98 -11.87
C TYR A 134 5.14 7.66 -13.08
N PHE A 135 4.16 7.04 -13.72
CA PHE A 135 3.64 7.51 -15.00
C PHE A 135 2.24 8.13 -14.92
N GLY A 136 1.52 7.96 -13.81
CA GLY A 136 0.19 8.52 -13.66
C GLY A 136 -0.93 7.53 -13.94
N ILE A 137 -2.05 8.00 -14.49
CA ILE A 137 -3.27 7.22 -14.63
C ILE A 137 -3.47 6.79 -16.08
N TYR A 138 -3.77 5.51 -16.29
CA TYR A 138 -3.93 4.89 -17.60
C TYR A 138 -5.26 4.15 -17.70
N THR A 139 -5.88 4.19 -18.88
CA THR A 139 -6.92 3.23 -19.27
C THR A 139 -6.30 2.10 -20.07
N ILE A 140 -6.77 0.87 -19.86
CA ILE A 140 -6.25 -0.35 -20.47
C ILE A 140 -7.39 -1.21 -21.01
N ASP A 141 -7.29 -1.58 -22.27
CA ASP A 141 -8.11 -2.59 -22.92
C ASP A 141 -7.27 -3.85 -23.10
N PHE A 142 -7.56 -4.88 -22.29
CA PHE A 142 -6.86 -6.16 -22.39
C PHE A 142 -7.27 -6.96 -23.62
N GLU A 143 -8.46 -6.74 -24.18
CA GLU A 143 -8.90 -7.48 -25.36
C GLU A 143 -8.26 -6.95 -26.64
N LYS A 144 -8.15 -5.62 -26.74
CA LYS A 144 -7.45 -4.96 -27.85
C LYS A 144 -5.94 -4.82 -27.62
N GLU A 145 -5.46 -5.13 -26.41
CA GLU A 145 -4.06 -4.94 -25.98
C GLU A 145 -3.57 -3.50 -26.15
N THR A 146 -4.46 -2.53 -25.89
CA THR A 146 -4.17 -1.11 -26.01
C THR A 146 -4.24 -0.41 -24.66
N TRP A 147 -3.53 0.71 -24.55
CA TRP A 147 -3.59 1.58 -23.39
C TRP A 147 -3.52 3.05 -23.78
N ARG A 148 -4.05 3.91 -22.93
CA ARG A 148 -4.03 5.37 -23.10
C ARG A 148 -3.73 6.04 -21.77
N GLN A 149 -2.74 6.93 -21.76
CA GLN A 149 -2.49 7.80 -20.60
C GLN A 149 -3.61 8.82 -20.48
N VAL A 150 -4.31 8.80 -19.34
CA VAL A 150 -5.38 9.74 -19.00
C VAL A 150 -4.83 10.93 -18.23
N PHE A 151 -3.88 10.68 -17.33
CA PHE A 151 -3.24 11.70 -16.52
C PHE A 151 -1.75 11.40 -16.38
N SER A 152 -0.89 12.39 -16.57
CA SER A 152 0.56 12.26 -16.42
C SER A 152 1.00 12.72 -15.03
N SER A 153 1.80 11.92 -14.33
CA SER A 153 2.45 12.31 -13.07
C SER A 153 3.36 13.56 -13.21
N LYS A 154 3.80 13.86 -14.43
CA LYS A 154 4.58 15.08 -14.75
C LYS A 154 3.74 16.35 -14.70
N THR A 155 2.41 16.23 -14.76
CA THR A 155 1.49 17.36 -14.62
C THR A 155 1.53 17.87 -13.20
N LYS A 156 1.88 19.14 -13.03
CA LYS A 156 1.78 19.82 -11.74
C LYS A 156 0.33 20.22 -11.49
N VAL A 157 -0.18 19.90 -10.31
CA VAL A 157 -1.50 20.35 -9.86
C VAL A 157 -1.28 21.35 -8.73
N ASN A 158 -1.83 22.56 -8.87
CA ASN A 158 -1.56 23.70 -7.99
C ASN A 158 -0.05 24.01 -7.81
N GLY A 159 0.74 23.82 -8.87
CA GLY A 159 2.19 24.09 -8.86
C GLY A 159 3.05 22.99 -8.22
N GLU A 160 2.43 21.96 -7.64
CA GLU A 160 3.13 20.84 -6.99
C GLU A 160 3.15 19.59 -7.88
N LYS A 161 4.28 18.88 -7.87
CA LYS A 161 4.41 17.57 -8.53
C LYS A 161 3.69 16.47 -7.76
N LEU A 162 3.32 15.40 -8.44
CA LEU A 162 2.85 14.16 -7.82
C LEU A 162 3.99 13.15 -7.94
N SER A 163 4.60 12.78 -6.81
CA SER A 163 5.80 11.94 -6.84
C SER A 163 5.50 10.46 -6.61
N PHE A 164 4.34 10.13 -6.05
CA PHE A 164 4.01 8.79 -5.65
C PHE A 164 2.50 8.56 -5.71
N ILE A 165 1.99 8.44 -6.94
CA ILE A 165 0.62 8.01 -7.18
C ILE A 165 0.47 6.56 -6.71
N ASN A 166 -0.63 6.23 -6.02
CA ASN A 166 -0.73 4.95 -5.33
C ASN A 166 -1.99 4.17 -5.71
N ASP A 167 -3.14 4.48 -5.11
CA ASP A 167 -4.39 3.78 -5.36
C ASP A 167 -5.43 4.70 -6.01
N LEU A 168 -6.47 4.09 -6.58
CA LEU A 168 -7.58 4.81 -7.19
C LEU A 168 -8.91 4.08 -6.96
N ASP A 169 -10.01 4.80 -7.11
CA ASP A 169 -11.33 4.21 -7.17
C ASP A 169 -12.29 4.97 -8.10
N VAL A 170 -13.27 4.26 -8.63
CA VAL A 170 -14.13 4.72 -9.73
C VAL A 170 -15.51 5.08 -9.20
N LEU A 171 -15.88 6.36 -9.32
CA LEU A 171 -17.24 6.80 -9.02
C LEU A 171 -18.19 6.43 -10.15
N ASP A 172 -17.76 6.74 -11.37
CA ASP A 172 -18.44 6.48 -12.64
C ASP A 172 -17.42 6.48 -13.79
N GLU A 173 -17.86 6.23 -15.04
CA GLU A 173 -16.97 6.14 -16.21
C GLU A 173 -16.21 7.43 -16.52
N ARG A 174 -16.64 8.57 -15.96
CA ARG A 174 -16.03 9.87 -16.16
C ARG A 174 -15.21 10.31 -14.95
N THR A 175 -15.60 9.93 -13.74
CA THR A 175 -15.04 10.45 -12.49
C THR A 175 -14.28 9.38 -11.72
N VAL A 176 -12.97 9.60 -11.57
CA VAL A 176 -12.08 8.73 -10.78
C VAL A 176 -11.43 9.53 -9.68
N PHE A 177 -11.28 8.92 -8.51
CA PHE A 177 -10.48 9.46 -7.42
C PHE A 177 -9.16 8.72 -7.34
N PHE A 178 -8.06 9.42 -7.08
CA PHE A 178 -6.76 8.77 -6.91
C PHE A 178 -5.92 9.47 -5.84
N SER A 179 -5.04 8.70 -5.19
CA SER A 179 -4.13 9.19 -4.16
C SER A 179 -2.73 9.48 -4.71
N ASP A 180 -2.08 10.48 -4.12
CA ASP A 180 -0.64 10.72 -4.17
C ASP A 180 -0.13 10.62 -2.73
N SER A 181 0.65 9.57 -2.44
CA SER A 181 1.11 9.27 -1.08
C SER A 181 2.10 10.30 -0.55
N SER A 182 2.94 10.89 -1.42
CA SER A 182 3.78 12.02 -1.05
C SER A 182 4.13 12.85 -2.28
N SER A 183 4.16 14.17 -2.12
CA SER A 183 4.55 15.08 -3.19
C SER A 183 6.08 15.12 -3.40
N ARG A 184 6.88 14.55 -2.48
CA ARG A 184 8.34 14.70 -2.46
C ARG A 184 9.10 13.45 -2.85
N TRP A 185 8.79 12.33 -2.18
CA TRP A 185 9.45 11.04 -2.31
C TRP A 185 8.68 10.15 -3.27
N ASP A 186 9.41 9.48 -4.17
CA ASP A 186 8.85 8.47 -5.07
C ASP A 186 8.71 7.09 -4.39
N ARG A 187 8.06 6.14 -5.06
CA ARG A 187 7.72 4.81 -4.54
C ARG A 187 8.91 4.04 -3.95
N ARG A 188 10.10 4.12 -4.51
CA ARG A 188 11.29 3.42 -3.98
C ARG A 188 11.77 4.00 -2.66
N ARG A 189 11.44 5.27 -2.41
CA ARG A 189 11.78 6.03 -1.21
C ARG A 189 10.60 6.13 -0.26
N PHE A 190 9.68 5.16 -0.32
CA PHE A 190 8.49 5.15 0.53
C PHE A 190 8.81 5.18 2.02
N LEU A 191 9.91 4.55 2.47
CA LEU A 191 10.32 4.62 3.88
C LEU A 191 10.72 6.03 4.29
N GLN A 192 11.31 6.82 3.39
CA GLN A 192 11.59 8.22 3.65
C GLN A 192 10.28 8.99 3.81
N ALA A 193 9.32 8.85 2.89
CA ALA A 193 7.99 9.47 3.07
C ALA A 193 7.32 9.06 4.40
N PHE A 194 7.36 7.77 4.71
CA PHE A 194 6.77 7.21 5.93
C PHE A 194 7.46 7.73 7.21
N LEU A 195 8.79 7.77 7.23
CA LEU A 195 9.56 8.22 8.39
C LEU A 195 9.64 9.75 8.49
N GLU A 196 9.43 10.48 7.39
CA GLU A 196 9.42 11.94 7.41
C GLU A 196 8.15 12.48 8.08
N GLN A 197 7.03 11.75 7.99
CA GLN A 197 5.77 12.10 8.66
C GLN A 197 5.23 13.46 8.26
N LYS A 198 5.62 13.93 7.07
CA LYS A 198 5.04 15.13 6.47
C LYS A 198 3.65 14.81 5.96
N ALA A 199 2.70 15.69 6.25
CA ALA A 199 1.34 15.60 5.74
C ALA A 199 1.26 16.20 4.31
N ASP A 200 1.99 15.61 3.36
CA ASP A 200 2.01 16.06 1.96
C ASP A 200 1.28 15.10 1.00
N GLY A 201 0.63 14.07 1.55
CA GLY A 201 -0.27 13.19 0.82
C GLY A 201 -1.58 13.88 0.45
N ARG A 202 -2.10 13.53 -0.74
CA ARG A 202 -3.25 14.20 -1.37
C ARG A 202 -4.16 13.19 -2.07
N VAL A 203 -5.40 13.61 -2.30
CA VAL A 203 -6.39 12.92 -3.13
C VAL A 203 -6.89 13.90 -4.19
N PHE A 204 -7.07 13.40 -5.39
CA PHE A 204 -7.53 14.16 -6.54
C PHE A 204 -8.80 13.54 -7.12
N GLN A 205 -9.64 14.39 -7.70
CA GLN A 205 -10.72 13.99 -8.59
C GLN A 205 -10.26 14.19 -10.03
N LEU A 206 -10.30 13.12 -10.83
CA LEU A 206 -9.92 13.06 -12.23
C LEU A 206 -11.17 12.94 -13.11
N ASP A 207 -11.28 13.79 -14.12
CA ASP A 207 -12.18 13.61 -15.24
C ASP A 207 -11.45 12.79 -16.34
N VAL A 208 -11.89 11.55 -16.57
CA VAL A 208 -11.23 10.58 -17.45
C VAL A 208 -11.32 10.97 -18.94
N THR A 209 -12.35 11.73 -19.31
CA THR A 209 -12.55 12.20 -20.68
C THR A 209 -11.57 13.32 -21.01
N THR A 210 -11.43 14.29 -20.10
CA THR A 210 -10.59 15.48 -20.31
C THR A 210 -9.15 15.33 -19.82
N GLY A 211 -8.88 14.35 -18.95
CA GLY A 211 -7.60 14.16 -18.29
C GLY A 211 -7.29 15.19 -17.20
N VAL A 212 -8.26 16.03 -16.82
CA VAL A 212 -8.08 17.10 -15.81
C VAL A 212 -8.23 16.52 -14.40
N ALA A 213 -7.18 16.66 -13.59
CA ALA A 213 -7.20 16.35 -12.16
C ALA A 213 -7.36 17.63 -11.31
N LYS A 214 -8.28 17.60 -10.35
CA LYS A 214 -8.51 18.67 -9.37
C LYS A 214 -8.20 18.16 -7.96
N PRO A 215 -7.50 18.93 -7.11
CA PRO A 215 -7.31 18.55 -5.72
C PRO A 215 -8.66 18.41 -5.02
N LEU A 216 -8.82 17.33 -4.26
CA LEU A 216 -10.03 17.04 -3.51
C LEU A 216 -9.78 17.11 -2.00
N LEU A 217 -8.67 16.51 -1.54
CA LEU A 217 -8.26 16.50 -0.15
C LEU A 217 -6.73 16.54 -0.08
N GLY A 218 -6.17 17.24 0.91
CA GLY A 218 -4.74 17.28 1.19
C GLY A 218 -4.44 17.10 2.66
N SER A 219 -3.17 17.32 3.02
CA SER A 219 -2.69 17.20 4.40
C SER A 219 -2.96 15.81 4.99
N LEU A 220 -2.63 14.78 4.22
CA LEU A 220 -2.70 13.37 4.63
C LEU A 220 -1.29 12.83 4.87
N HIS A 221 -1.13 12.02 5.91
CA HIS A 221 0.12 11.33 6.22
C HIS A 221 0.20 10.03 5.44
N PHE A 222 0.93 10.04 4.33
CA PHE A 222 1.11 8.88 3.44
C PHE A 222 -0.24 8.30 3.00
N ALA A 223 -0.94 9.02 2.11
CA ALA A 223 -2.23 8.60 1.55
C ALA A 223 -2.05 7.35 0.67
N ASN A 224 -2.26 6.17 1.24
CA ASN A 224 -1.89 4.89 0.64
C ASN A 224 -3.05 4.33 -0.20
N GLY A 225 -3.99 3.64 0.46
CA GLY A 225 -5.19 3.07 -0.15
C GLY A 225 -6.36 4.06 -0.25
N LEU A 226 -7.23 3.83 -1.24
CA LEU A 226 -8.41 4.64 -1.51
C LEU A 226 -9.61 3.75 -1.92
N GLN A 227 -10.76 3.97 -1.28
CA GLN A 227 -11.98 3.20 -1.53
C GLN A 227 -13.22 4.07 -1.36
N LEU A 228 -14.13 4.07 -2.33
CA LEU A 228 -15.46 4.64 -2.19
C LEU A 228 -16.23 3.92 -1.11
N HIS A 229 -16.85 4.71 -0.25
CA HIS A 229 -17.82 4.22 0.70
C HIS A 229 -19.10 3.80 -0.03
N SER A 230 -19.89 2.91 0.60
CA SER A 230 -21.16 2.40 0.07
C SER A 230 -22.23 3.47 -0.17
N ASP A 231 -22.05 4.68 0.39
CA ASP A 231 -22.96 5.81 0.20
C ASP A 231 -22.73 6.55 -1.13
N LYS A 232 -21.64 6.23 -1.85
CA LYS A 232 -21.21 6.92 -3.08
C LYS A 232 -21.08 8.45 -2.94
N GLN A 233 -20.92 8.93 -1.71
CA GLN A 233 -20.77 10.35 -1.36
C GLN A 233 -19.49 10.63 -0.58
N SER A 234 -18.81 9.57 -0.12
CA SER A 234 -17.57 9.67 0.63
C SER A 234 -16.52 8.63 0.23
N LEU A 235 -15.27 8.95 0.57
CA LEU A 235 -14.09 8.12 0.37
C LEU A 235 -13.54 7.69 1.72
N LEU A 236 -13.08 6.45 1.81
CA LEU A 236 -12.20 5.95 2.85
C LEU A 236 -10.75 6.04 2.34
N ILE A 237 -9.87 6.60 3.15
CA ILE A 237 -8.45 6.79 2.81
C ILE A 237 -7.58 6.24 3.93
N SER A 238 -6.61 5.40 3.59
CA SER A 238 -5.60 4.91 4.52
C SER A 238 -4.51 5.97 4.72
N GLU A 239 -4.44 6.57 5.90
CA GLU A 239 -3.27 7.34 6.33
C GLU A 239 -2.27 6.37 6.96
N CYS A 240 -1.48 5.74 6.09
CA CYS A 240 -0.59 4.64 6.46
C CYS A 240 0.37 5.03 7.58
N ALA A 241 0.99 6.20 7.49
CA ALA A 241 1.96 6.68 8.47
C ALA A 241 1.35 7.05 9.83
N MET A 242 0.02 7.19 9.91
CA MET A 242 -0.73 7.48 11.15
C MET A 242 -1.55 6.29 11.68
N ALA A 243 -1.37 5.09 11.11
CA ALA A 243 -2.07 3.87 11.53
C ALA A 243 -3.60 4.07 11.65
N ARG A 244 -4.21 4.80 10.71
CA ARG A 244 -5.64 5.14 10.75
C ARG A 244 -6.29 5.19 9.37
N ILE A 245 -7.61 5.11 9.35
CA ILE A 245 -8.43 5.36 8.16
C ILE A 245 -9.25 6.61 8.39
N VAL A 246 -9.25 7.52 7.42
CA VAL A 246 -10.10 8.72 7.43
C VAL A 246 -11.22 8.58 6.42
N ARG A 247 -12.36 9.18 6.73
CA ARG A 247 -13.49 9.33 5.81
C ARG A 247 -13.63 10.78 5.38
N PHE A 248 -13.73 10.99 4.08
CA PHE A 248 -13.93 12.31 3.50
C PHE A 248 -15.18 12.33 2.62
N TYR A 249 -16.07 13.29 2.86
CA TYR A 249 -17.32 13.42 2.14
C TYR A 249 -17.14 14.41 0.97
N PHE A 250 -17.11 13.92 -0.26
CA PHE A 250 -17.01 14.77 -1.47
C PHE A 250 -18.37 15.26 -1.97
N ALA A 251 -19.45 14.61 -1.51
CA ALA A 251 -20.83 14.96 -1.84
C ALA A 251 -21.76 14.80 -0.62
N GLY A 252 -23.05 15.09 -0.82
CA GLY A 252 -24.09 14.96 0.20
C GLY A 252 -24.07 16.05 1.29
N PRO A 253 -24.90 15.92 2.33
CA PRO A 253 -25.07 16.94 3.38
C PRO A 253 -23.81 17.22 4.20
N LYS A 254 -22.88 16.26 4.26
CA LYS A 254 -21.60 16.38 4.97
C LYS A 254 -20.44 16.82 4.06
N LYS A 255 -20.71 17.25 2.82
CA LYS A 255 -19.68 17.62 1.83
C LYS A 255 -18.61 18.53 2.41
N GLY A 256 -17.34 18.20 2.17
CA GLY A 256 -16.16 18.90 2.68
C GLY A 256 -15.72 18.45 4.08
N LYS A 257 -16.53 17.68 4.80
CA LYS A 257 -16.14 17.16 6.12
C LYS A 257 -15.12 16.03 5.97
N ARG A 258 -14.08 16.07 6.82
CA ARG A 258 -13.15 14.98 7.08
C ARG A 258 -13.35 14.50 8.51
N GLU A 259 -13.40 13.19 8.73
CA GLU A 259 -13.44 12.60 10.06
C GLU A 259 -12.57 11.36 10.15
N THR A 260 -12.05 11.07 11.34
CA THR A 260 -11.40 9.79 11.63
C THR A 260 -12.47 8.71 11.57
N PHE A 261 -12.26 7.70 10.72
CA PHE A 261 -13.19 6.60 10.56
C PHE A 261 -12.79 5.41 11.43
N ILE A 262 -11.50 5.07 11.41
CA ILE A 262 -10.90 4.10 12.33
C ILE A 262 -9.60 4.67 12.83
N GLU A 263 -9.41 4.69 14.14
CA GLU A 263 -8.19 5.16 14.79
C GLU A 263 -7.37 3.98 15.34
N ASN A 264 -6.05 4.18 15.44
CA ASN A 264 -5.12 3.28 16.12
C ASN A 264 -5.21 1.82 15.68
N LEU A 265 -5.13 1.58 14.37
CA LEU A 265 -5.10 0.25 13.80
C LEU A 265 -3.92 -0.57 14.37
N PRO A 266 -4.05 -1.92 14.41
CA PRO A 266 -3.01 -2.83 14.90
C PRO A 266 -1.76 -2.87 14.01
N GLY A 267 -1.65 -2.01 13.00
CA GLY A 267 -0.51 -1.83 12.12
C GLY A 267 -0.79 -0.71 11.14
N PHE A 268 0.03 -0.60 10.10
CA PHE A 268 -0.05 0.49 9.12
C PHE A 268 -0.97 0.08 7.95
N PRO A 269 -2.07 0.81 7.73
CA PRO A 269 -3.07 0.43 6.74
C PRO A 269 -2.60 0.66 5.31
N ASP A 270 -3.09 -0.22 4.45
CA ASP A 270 -2.75 -0.27 3.04
C ASP A 270 -3.99 -0.09 2.16
N ASN A 271 -4.03 -0.71 0.98
CA ASN A 271 -5.22 -0.77 0.13
C ASN A 271 -6.47 -1.23 0.90
N ILE A 272 -7.57 -0.50 0.71
CA ILE A 272 -8.91 -0.81 1.24
C ILE A 272 -9.75 -1.37 0.09
N ARG A 273 -10.47 -2.47 0.30
CA ARG A 273 -11.35 -3.07 -0.70
C ARG A 273 -12.69 -3.47 -0.12
N VAL A 274 -13.75 -3.33 -0.90
CA VAL A 274 -15.08 -3.80 -0.50
C VAL A 274 -15.12 -5.33 -0.51
N SER A 275 -15.66 -5.92 0.56
CA SER A 275 -15.91 -7.35 0.66
C SER A 275 -17.17 -7.76 -0.11
N ARG A 276 -17.47 -9.06 -0.15
CA ARG A 276 -18.73 -9.57 -0.73
C ARG A 276 -19.96 -9.21 0.11
N THR A 277 -19.79 -8.99 1.40
CA THR A 277 -20.88 -8.69 2.34
C THR A 277 -21.14 -7.19 2.49
N GLY A 278 -20.42 -6.35 1.72
CA GLY A 278 -20.51 -4.89 1.82
C GLY A 278 -19.72 -4.28 2.98
N THR A 279 -18.97 -5.09 3.73
CA THR A 279 -17.91 -4.65 4.65
C THR A 279 -16.68 -4.23 3.85
N PHE A 280 -15.63 -3.80 4.55
CA PHE A 280 -14.38 -3.37 3.96
C PHE A 280 -13.22 -4.14 4.56
N TYR A 281 -12.25 -4.42 3.71
CA TYR A 281 -11.03 -5.13 3.98
C TYR A 281 -9.87 -4.16 3.85
N VAL A 282 -8.96 -4.11 4.82
CA VAL A 282 -7.70 -3.36 4.74
C VAL A 282 -6.51 -4.26 4.99
N GLY A 283 -5.53 -4.18 4.09
CA GLY A 283 -4.23 -4.81 4.28
C GLY A 283 -3.46 -4.10 5.39
N VAL A 284 -2.82 -4.85 6.29
CA VAL A 284 -2.05 -4.27 7.39
C VAL A 284 -0.58 -4.65 7.26
N ALA A 285 0.25 -3.64 7.06
CA ALA A 285 1.69 -3.77 7.05
C ALA A 285 2.26 -3.45 8.43
N GLY A 286 3.17 -4.27 8.94
CA GLY A 286 3.91 -3.93 10.16
C GLY A 286 3.02 -3.91 11.38
N VAL A 287 2.49 -5.10 11.71
CA VAL A 287 1.67 -5.27 12.92
C VAL A 287 2.44 -4.74 14.12
N ARG A 288 1.77 -3.87 14.87
CA ARG A 288 2.22 -3.22 16.08
C ARG A 288 1.75 -4.10 17.24
N HIS A 289 2.67 -4.83 17.85
CA HIS A 289 2.36 -5.66 19.01
C HIS A 289 2.46 -4.80 20.28
N ALA A 290 1.41 -4.82 21.10
CA ALA A 290 1.38 -4.08 22.36
C ALA A 290 2.48 -4.55 23.35
N ASP A 291 2.89 -5.82 23.25
CA ASP A 291 3.89 -6.44 24.13
C ASP A 291 5.33 -6.34 23.59
N ASP A 292 5.52 -5.86 22.35
CA ASP A 292 6.86 -5.68 21.75
C ASP A 292 7.29 -4.21 21.82
N PHE A 293 8.59 -3.93 21.64
CA PHE A 293 9.09 -2.57 21.48
C PHE A 293 8.65 -2.01 20.11
N PRO A 294 7.73 -1.02 20.05
CA PRO A 294 7.21 -0.53 18.78
C PRO A 294 8.20 0.50 18.22
N LEU A 295 9.24 -0.01 17.52
CA LEU A 295 10.36 0.82 17.04
C LEU A 295 9.88 2.05 16.28
N LEU A 296 8.97 1.87 15.32
CA LEU A 296 8.44 2.98 14.53
C LEU A 296 7.69 4.00 15.40
N ASP A 297 6.85 3.56 16.33
CA ASP A 297 6.12 4.46 17.23
C ASP A 297 7.08 5.27 18.12
N LYS A 298 8.14 4.63 18.64
CA LYS A 298 9.14 5.28 19.50
C LYS A 298 10.03 6.27 18.74
N LEU A 299 10.33 5.99 17.48
CA LEU A 299 11.07 6.91 16.61
C LEU A 299 10.32 8.22 16.36
N GLY A 300 9.00 8.27 16.61
CA GLY A 300 8.19 9.46 16.37
C GLY A 300 8.60 10.69 17.18
N ASN A 301 9.00 10.50 18.43
CA ASN A 301 9.49 11.60 19.28
C ASN A 301 11.00 11.87 19.11
N LEU A 302 11.68 11.17 18.19
CA LEU A 302 13.13 11.25 18.00
C LEU A 302 13.48 11.63 16.54
N PRO A 303 13.11 12.83 16.05
CA PRO A 303 13.39 13.26 14.68
C PRO A 303 14.89 13.27 14.36
N TRP A 304 15.74 13.65 15.33
CA TRP A 304 17.19 13.61 15.16
C TRP A 304 17.72 12.19 14.86
N LEU A 305 17.15 11.17 15.52
CA LEU A 305 17.54 9.78 15.33
C LEU A 305 17.06 9.27 13.97
N ARG A 306 15.83 9.61 13.56
CA ARG A 306 15.35 9.31 12.20
C ARG A 306 16.24 9.94 11.13
N LYS A 307 16.69 11.18 11.34
CA LYS A 307 17.63 11.87 10.44
C LYS A 307 18.99 11.16 10.36
N LEU A 308 19.51 10.69 11.50
CA LEU A 308 20.73 9.89 11.54
C LEU A 308 20.57 8.56 10.78
N ILE A 309 19.50 7.80 11.05
CA ILE A 309 19.22 6.52 10.39
C ILE A 309 19.10 6.69 8.87
N VAL A 310 18.24 7.61 8.42
CA VAL A 310 18.03 7.87 6.98
C VAL A 310 19.28 8.45 6.33
N GLY A 311 20.03 9.30 7.03
CA GLY A 311 21.29 9.85 6.55
C GLY A 311 22.35 8.78 6.35
N ALA A 312 22.63 7.97 7.38
CA ALA A 312 23.72 7.01 7.40
C ALA A 312 23.50 5.78 6.51
N ILE A 313 22.24 5.41 6.25
CA ILE A 313 21.92 4.21 5.46
C ILE A 313 21.56 4.62 4.02
N PRO A 314 22.27 4.11 2.99
CA PRO A 314 21.89 4.35 1.60
C PRO A 314 20.45 3.91 1.33
N GLU A 315 19.71 4.71 0.54
CA GLU A 315 18.26 4.55 0.32
C GLU A 315 17.87 3.13 -0.09
N ARG A 316 18.65 2.52 -0.99
CA ARG A 316 18.42 1.16 -1.49
C ARG A 316 18.45 0.07 -0.42
N TYR A 317 19.12 0.32 0.70
CA TYR A 317 19.27 -0.65 1.79
C TYR A 317 18.34 -0.37 2.98
N LEU A 318 17.72 0.81 3.04
CA LEU A 318 16.85 1.21 4.14
C LEU A 318 15.68 0.23 4.29
N THR A 319 15.00 -0.08 3.18
CA THR A 319 13.90 -1.06 3.16
C THR A 319 14.33 -2.44 3.61
N THR A 320 15.47 -2.92 3.13
CA THR A 320 16.03 -4.22 3.51
C THR A 320 16.32 -4.29 5.00
N LEU A 321 16.94 -3.26 5.57
CA LEU A 321 17.26 -3.21 7.00
C LEU A 321 16.00 -3.28 7.87
N PHE A 322 15.01 -2.43 7.61
CA PHE A 322 13.75 -2.45 8.36
C PHE A 322 13.03 -3.78 8.23
N THR A 323 13.15 -4.45 7.09
CA THR A 323 12.52 -5.76 6.88
C THR A 323 13.21 -6.88 7.66
N ILE A 324 14.53 -6.80 7.88
CA ILE A 324 15.28 -7.77 8.71
C ILE A 324 14.89 -7.64 10.19
N ILE A 325 14.71 -6.40 10.67
CA ILE A 325 14.41 -6.12 12.08
C ILE A 325 12.95 -6.43 12.41
N LYS A 326 12.04 -6.26 11.45
CA LYS A 326 10.62 -6.44 11.65
C LYS A 326 10.22 -7.93 11.72
N LYS A 327 9.36 -8.26 12.69
CA LYS A 327 8.72 -9.58 12.78
C LYS A 327 7.82 -9.82 11.56
N LYS A 328 7.95 -11.01 10.97
CA LYS A 328 7.07 -11.43 9.87
C LYS A 328 5.67 -11.63 10.41
N TYR A 329 4.69 -10.96 9.80
CA TYR A 329 3.30 -11.06 10.20
C TYR A 329 2.40 -10.64 9.03
N GLY A 330 1.49 -11.53 8.63
CA GLY A 330 0.41 -11.20 7.71
C GLY A 330 -0.84 -10.86 8.50
N MET A 331 -1.46 -9.71 8.24
CA MET A 331 -2.73 -9.35 8.86
C MET A 331 -3.61 -8.60 7.86
N VAL A 332 -4.88 -8.95 7.93
CA VAL A 332 -5.98 -8.30 7.24
C VAL A 332 -6.98 -7.91 8.29
N VAL A 333 -7.53 -6.71 8.20
CA VAL A 333 -8.60 -6.27 9.08
C VAL A 333 -9.85 -6.06 8.25
N GLU A 334 -10.96 -6.62 8.72
CA GLU A 334 -12.30 -6.40 8.16
C GLU A 334 -13.09 -5.48 9.09
N PHE A 335 -13.75 -4.48 8.52
CA PHE A 335 -14.59 -3.54 9.26
C PHE A 335 -15.89 -3.22 8.52
N ASP A 336 -16.95 -2.92 9.27
CA ASP A 336 -18.25 -2.57 8.71
C ASP A 336 -18.32 -1.12 8.18
N ALA A 337 -19.48 -0.72 7.67
CA ALA A 337 -19.72 0.62 7.13
C ALA A 337 -19.66 1.75 8.19
N GLN A 338 -19.54 1.40 9.48
CA GLN A 338 -19.40 2.33 10.60
C GLN A 338 -17.96 2.34 11.15
N GLY A 339 -17.07 1.50 10.63
CA GLY A 339 -15.67 1.44 11.04
C GLY A 339 -15.42 0.50 12.22
N LYS A 340 -16.42 -0.31 12.62
CA LYS A 340 -16.22 -1.32 13.65
C LYS A 340 -15.48 -2.51 13.06
N ILE A 341 -14.39 -2.91 13.68
CA ILE A 341 -13.64 -4.12 13.29
C ILE A 341 -14.49 -5.35 13.63
N VAL A 342 -14.73 -6.19 12.62
CA VAL A 342 -15.58 -7.40 12.73
C VAL A 342 -14.79 -8.70 12.63
N SER A 343 -13.64 -8.69 11.94
CA SER A 343 -12.80 -9.87 11.76
C SER A 343 -11.37 -9.45 11.43
N SER A 344 -10.41 -10.35 11.66
CA SER A 344 -9.05 -10.17 11.16
C SER A 344 -8.37 -11.48 10.78
N PRO A 345 -8.38 -11.90 9.50
CA PRO A 345 -7.58 -13.02 9.05
C PRO A 345 -6.07 -12.74 9.21
N GLN A 346 -5.33 -13.68 9.80
CA GLN A 346 -3.92 -13.48 10.13
C GLN A 346 -3.01 -14.67 9.73
N ASP A 347 -1.72 -14.38 9.57
CA ASP A 347 -0.61 -15.34 9.52
C ASP A 347 0.57 -14.85 10.39
N PRO A 348 0.58 -15.19 11.68
CA PRO A 348 1.58 -14.71 12.64
C PRO A 348 3.03 -15.14 12.36
N ASP A 349 3.25 -16.16 11.52
CA ASP A 349 4.60 -16.64 11.16
C ASP A 349 5.07 -16.07 9.81
N GLY A 350 4.18 -15.40 9.06
CA GLY A 350 4.42 -14.91 7.69
C GLY A 350 4.90 -15.99 6.72
N LYS A 351 4.38 -17.22 6.85
CA LYS A 351 4.69 -18.39 6.01
C LYS A 351 3.93 -18.36 4.69
N SER A 352 2.66 -17.95 4.68
CA SER A 352 1.83 -17.87 3.46
C SER A 352 1.89 -16.49 2.81
N SER A 353 2.21 -15.44 3.56
CA SER A 353 2.36 -14.09 3.02
C SER A 353 3.29 -13.24 3.87
N ARG A 354 4.19 -12.47 3.23
CA ARG A 354 5.15 -11.58 3.92
C ARG A 354 4.65 -10.14 4.09
N SER A 355 3.49 -9.81 3.53
CA SER A 355 2.67 -8.60 3.78
C SER A 355 1.38 -8.80 2.98
N CYS A 356 0.20 -8.50 3.54
CA CYS A 356 -1.08 -8.80 2.88
C CYS A 356 -1.75 -7.52 2.37
N LEU A 357 -1.92 -7.40 1.06
CA LEU A 357 -2.79 -6.44 0.36
C LEU A 357 -4.07 -7.15 -0.07
N LEU A 358 -5.23 -6.51 -0.14
CA LEU A 358 -6.50 -7.19 -0.41
C LEU A 358 -7.02 -6.95 -1.83
N SER A 359 -7.80 -7.92 -2.33
CA SER A 359 -8.84 -7.73 -3.34
C SER A 359 -10.12 -8.44 -2.89
N GLY A 360 -11.25 -7.77 -3.03
CA GLY A 360 -12.57 -8.36 -2.75
C GLY A 360 -13.42 -8.32 -4.01
N GLN A 361 -13.75 -9.50 -4.56
CA GLN A 361 -14.93 -9.90 -5.38
C GLN A 361 -14.69 -11.34 -5.94
N PRO A 362 -15.66 -11.99 -6.63
CA PRO A 362 -16.24 -13.26 -6.24
C PRO A 362 -15.53 -14.46 -6.90
N LYS A 363 -14.40 -14.90 -6.33
CA LYS A 363 -13.92 -16.31 -6.33
C LYS A 363 -12.52 -16.45 -5.72
N VAL A 364 -11.76 -15.36 -5.65
CA VAL A 364 -10.38 -15.35 -5.13
C VAL A 364 -10.17 -14.09 -4.29
N ASN A 365 -9.97 -14.23 -2.98
CA ASN A 365 -9.46 -13.11 -2.17
C ASN A 365 -7.96 -13.07 -2.37
N GLY A 366 -7.52 -12.42 -3.45
CA GLY A 366 -6.12 -12.27 -3.81
C GLY A 366 -5.35 -11.38 -2.81
N PHE A 367 -4.11 -11.72 -2.43
CA PHE A 367 -3.23 -10.80 -1.68
C PHE A 367 -1.83 -10.53 -2.28
N GLY A 368 -1.45 -9.24 -2.32
CA GLY A 368 -0.15 -8.70 -2.77
C GLY A 368 0.68 -8.05 -1.64
N SER A 369 1.89 -7.51 -1.88
CA SER A 369 2.73 -6.88 -0.85
C SER A 369 3.45 -5.60 -1.30
N LEU A 370 3.43 -4.58 -0.44
CA LEU A 370 4.06 -3.27 -0.66
C LEU A 370 5.57 -3.24 -0.31
N GLN A 371 6.01 -4.10 0.63
CA GLN A 371 7.34 -4.01 1.27
C GLN A 371 8.37 -5.03 0.78
N GLN A 372 7.92 -6.15 0.21
CA GLN A 372 8.75 -7.13 -0.48
C GLN A 372 8.03 -7.62 -1.73
N PRO A 373 8.75 -8.05 -2.78
CA PRO A 373 8.15 -8.83 -3.83
C PRO A 373 7.61 -10.13 -3.21
N THR A 374 6.30 -10.18 -2.96
CA THR A 374 5.62 -11.47 -2.80
C THR A 374 5.81 -12.22 -4.10
N THR A 375 6.11 -13.50 -3.98
CA THR A 375 6.37 -14.35 -5.13
C THR A 375 5.08 -14.93 -5.72
N GLY A 376 3.89 -14.43 -5.36
CA GLY A 376 2.61 -14.98 -5.82
C GLY A 376 1.39 -14.23 -5.29
N ILE A 377 0.20 -14.70 -5.66
CA ILE A 377 -1.11 -14.19 -5.20
C ILE A 377 -1.70 -15.19 -4.22
N VAL A 378 -2.09 -14.73 -3.04
CA VAL A 378 -2.72 -15.56 -2.01
C VAL A 378 -4.23 -15.58 -2.22
N SER A 379 -4.91 -16.73 -2.25
CA SER A 379 -6.38 -16.86 -2.41
C SER A 379 -7.00 -17.58 -1.22
N LEU A 380 -7.94 -16.97 -0.49
CA LEU A 380 -8.64 -17.67 0.61
C LEU A 380 -9.68 -18.66 0.09
N PRO A 381 -9.84 -19.84 0.73
CA PRO A 381 -10.97 -20.73 0.46
C PRO A 381 -12.28 -20.00 0.75
N THR A 382 -13.25 -20.13 -0.17
CA THR A 382 -14.63 -19.79 0.16
C THR A 382 -15.15 -20.79 1.21
N PRO A 383 -15.80 -20.35 2.30
CA PRO A 383 -16.52 -21.30 3.13
C PRO A 383 -17.56 -22.01 2.27
N ASP A 384 -17.51 -23.34 2.26
CA ASP A 384 -18.48 -24.17 1.55
C ASP A 384 -19.88 -23.83 2.04
N THR A 385 -20.74 -23.37 1.13
CA THR A 385 -22.17 -23.17 1.40
C THR A 385 -22.96 -24.48 1.38
N HIS A 386 -22.29 -25.62 1.43
CA HIS A 386 -22.88 -26.95 1.50
C HIS A 386 -22.49 -27.67 2.79
N ALA A 387 -22.89 -27.09 3.93
CA ALA A 387 -22.99 -27.79 5.20
C ALA A 387 -24.35 -27.51 5.87
N HIS A 388 -25.42 -27.62 5.09
CA HIS A 388 -26.74 -28.01 5.62
C HIS A 388 -27.06 -29.39 5.08
N GLY A 389 -26.36 -30.38 5.63
CA GLY A 389 -26.81 -31.77 5.61
C GLY A 389 -27.97 -31.88 6.59
N THR A 390 -29.15 -32.14 6.02
CA THR A 390 -30.38 -32.57 6.67
C THR A 390 -30.15 -33.54 7.82
N ALA A 391 -30.55 -33.14 9.03
CA ALA A 391 -30.87 -34.05 10.12
C ALA A 391 -32.35 -33.85 10.46
N ALA A 392 -33.20 -34.62 9.77
CA ALA A 392 -34.58 -34.95 10.14
C ALA A 392 -35.02 -36.10 9.22
N ASP A 393 -34.84 -37.33 9.70
CA ASP A 393 -35.92 -38.31 9.92
C ASP A 393 -35.35 -39.56 10.61
#